data_AF-A0A4Q4CJ81-F1
#
_entry.id   AF-A0A4Q4CJ81-F1
#
_cell.length_a   1.000
_cell.length_b   1.000
_cell.length_c   1.000
_cell.angle_alpha   90.00
_cell.angle_beta   90.00
_cell.angle_gamma   90.00
#
_symmetry.space_group_name_H-M   'P 1'
#
loop_
_entity.id
_entity.type
_entity.pdbx_description
1 polymer ?
#
loop_
_entity_poly.entity_id
_entity_poly.type
_entity_poly.pdbx_seq_one_letter_code
_entity_poly.pdbx_strand_id
1 'polypeptide(L)' 'LRDMALAGMGIIRVSEFLVRGALRDGRLVPLLEAEHASEEVPVWAIMAPGRHRMPRIQAFVDYVAAAVGD' A
#
# COMPACT_ATOMS: atom_id res chain seq x y z
N LEU A 1 6.64 1.36 13.20
CA LEU A 1 5.21 1.09 13.47
C LEU A 1 4.85 -0.39 13.30
N ARG A 2 4.99 -0.99 12.11
CA ARG A 2 4.74 -2.43 11.87
C ARG A 2 5.41 -3.34 12.90
N ASP A 3 6.73 -3.23 13.07
CA ASP A 3 7.48 -4.13 13.96
C ASP A 3 7.09 -3.93 15.43
N MET A 4 6.66 -2.72 15.79
CA MET A 4 6.14 -2.44 17.13
C MET A 4 4.78 -3.12 17.37
N ALA A 5 3.88 -3.09 16.39
CA ALA A 5 2.61 -3.81 16.46
C ALA A 5 2.81 -5.33 16.52
N LEU A 6 3.78 -5.86 15.74
CA LEU A 6 4.15 -7.28 15.80
C LEU A 6 4.75 -7.68 17.16
N ALA A 7 5.41 -6.75 17.85
CA ALA A 7 5.90 -6.93 19.22
C ALA A 7 4.82 -6.67 20.29
N GLY A 8 3.56 -6.43 19.91
CA GLY A 8 2.46 -6.22 20.86
C GLY A 8 2.48 -4.87 21.57
N MET A 9 3.20 -3.87 21.05
CA MET A 9 3.37 -2.57 21.70
C MET A 9 2.21 -1.58 21.47
N GLY A 10 1.12 -2.01 20.82
CA GLY A 10 -0.09 -1.20 20.64
C GLY A 10 -0.78 -1.40 19.30
N ILE A 11 -1.73 -0.50 19.01
CA ILE A 11 -2.54 -0.48 17.78
C ILE A 11 -1.94 0.51 16.78
N ILE A 12 -1.92 0.17 15.49
CA ILE A 12 -1.44 1.04 14.41
C ILE A 12 -2.49 1.15 13.29
N ARG A 13 -2.51 2.28 12.58
CA ARG A 13 -3.23 2.46 11.31
C ARG A 13 -2.21 2.62 10.19
N VAL A 14 -2.12 1.65 9.30
CA VAL A 14 -1.17 1.60 8.18
C VAL A 14 -1.85 1.00 6.95
N SER A 15 -1.29 1.26 5.77
CA SER A 15 -1.77 0.63 4.53
C SER A 15 -1.61 -0.88 4.59
N GLU A 16 -2.63 -1.60 4.12
CA GLU A 16 -2.71 -3.05 4.25
C GLU A 16 -1.52 -3.77 3.60
N PHE A 17 -1.01 -3.29 2.45
CA PHE A 17 0.11 -3.91 1.76
C PHE A 17 1.38 -4.04 2.62
N LEU A 18 1.55 -3.19 3.64
CA LEU A 18 2.68 -3.28 4.59
C LEU A 18 2.55 -4.44 5.58
N VAL A 19 1.31 -4.90 5.82
CA VAL A 19 0.97 -5.86 6.89
C VAL A 19 0.21 -7.09 6.40
N ARG A 20 -0.13 -7.17 5.11
CA ARG A 20 -0.93 -8.26 4.50
C ARG A 20 -0.44 -9.66 4.88
N GLY A 21 0.87 -9.89 4.85
CA GLY A 21 1.44 -11.17 5.28
C GLY A 21 1.19 -11.46 6.77
N ALA A 22 1.36 -10.48 7.64
CA ALA A 22 1.13 -10.65 9.08
C ALA A 22 -0.35 -10.84 9.43
N LEU A 23 -1.26 -10.19 8.70
CA LEU A 23 -2.71 -10.42 8.83
C LEU A 23 -3.06 -11.85 8.39
N ARG A 24 -2.57 -12.29 7.22
CA ARG A 24 -2.79 -13.65 6.71
C ARG A 24 -2.25 -14.73 7.65
N ASP A 25 -1.09 -14.48 8.24
CA ASP A 25 -0.45 -15.42 9.18
C ASP A 25 -1.05 -15.34 10.61
N GLY A 26 -2.06 -14.48 10.85
CA GLY A 26 -2.70 -14.30 12.16
C GLY A 26 -1.84 -13.62 13.22
N ARG A 27 -0.69 -13.04 12.84
CA ARG A 27 0.22 -12.31 13.73
C ARG A 27 -0.25 -10.89 14.02
N LEU A 28 -1.09 -10.34 13.15
CA LEU A 28 -1.87 -9.14 13.39
C LEU A 28 -3.34 -9.49 13.17
N VAL A 29 -4.22 -8.76 13.85
CA VAL A 29 -5.68 -8.89 13.70
C VAL A 29 -6.27 -7.55 13.29
N PRO A 30 -7.26 -7.51 12.39
CA PRO A 30 -7.98 -6.29 12.07
C PRO A 30 -8.80 -5.83 13.29
N LEU A 31 -8.96 -4.52 13.43
CA LEU A 31 -9.68 -3.90 14.53
C LEU A 31 -10.60 -2.81 13.97
N LEU A 32 -11.76 -2.62 14.63
CA LEU A 32 -12.71 -1.54 14.33
C LEU A 32 -13.20 -1.52 12.86
N GLU A 33 -13.34 -2.69 12.23
CA GLU A 33 -13.71 -2.79 10.81
C GLU A 33 -15.04 -2.10 10.48
N ALA A 34 -16.02 -2.16 11.38
CA ALA A 34 -17.32 -1.49 11.22
C ALA A 34 -17.24 0.04 11.24
N GLU A 35 -16.22 0.60 11.91
CA GLU A 35 -16.01 2.05 12.06
C GLU A 35 -14.93 2.58 11.12
N HIS A 36 -14.34 1.70 10.29
CA HIS A 36 -13.28 2.08 9.38
C HIS A 36 -13.86 2.76 8.14
N ALA A 37 -13.70 4.08 8.06
CA ALA A 37 -13.95 4.82 6.82
C ALA A 37 -12.82 4.51 5.83
N SER A 38 -13.13 3.76 4.78
CA SER A 38 -12.20 3.53 3.68
C SER A 38 -11.98 4.85 2.94
N GLU A 39 -10.76 5.38 3.03
CA GLU A 39 -10.31 6.53 2.25
C GLU A 39 -9.58 6.01 1.02
N GLU A 40 -9.96 6.49 -0.17
CA GLU A 40 -9.12 6.30 -1.35
C GLU A 40 -7.81 7.07 -1.14
N VAL A 41 -6.69 6.33 -1.03
CA VAL A 41 -5.35 6.91 -0.95
C VAL A 41 -4.69 6.73 -2.32
N PRO A 42 -4.78 7.72 -3.23
CA PRO A 42 -4.24 7.57 -4.58
C PRO A 42 -2.71 7.51 -4.54
N VAL A 43 -2.14 6.57 -5.29
CA VAL A 43 -0.69 6.44 -5.50
C VAL A 43 -0.35 7.03 -6.87
N TRP A 44 0.58 7.99 -6.89
CA TRP A 44 0.98 8.71 -8.11
C TRP A 44 2.40 8.37 -8.56
N ALA A 45 2.58 8.13 -9.86
CA ALA A 45 3.90 8.08 -10.48
C ALA A 45 4.35 9.50 -10.87
N ILE A 46 5.45 9.98 -10.27
CA ILE A 46 6.00 11.32 -10.52
C ILE A 46 7.26 11.21 -11.38
N MET A 47 7.38 12.05 -12.41
CA MET A 47 8.49 12.04 -13.37
C MET A 47 8.95 13.47 -13.67
N ALA A 48 10.23 13.61 -14.05
CA ALA A 48 10.73 14.90 -14.53
C ALA A 48 9.98 15.35 -15.81
N PRO A 49 9.84 16.67 -16.03
CA PRO A 49 9.18 17.19 -17.23
C PRO A 49 9.73 16.57 -18.52
N GLY A 50 8.84 16.26 -19.46
CA GLY A 50 9.18 15.66 -20.76
C GLY A 50 9.47 14.15 -20.74
N ARG A 51 9.69 13.52 -19.58
CA ARG A 51 10.01 12.08 -19.51
C ARG A 51 8.80 11.16 -19.64
N HIS A 52 7.59 11.66 -19.35
CA HIS A 52 6.36 10.86 -19.46
C HIS A 52 6.12 10.30 -20.87
N ARG A 53 6.66 10.94 -21.92
CA ARG A 53 6.51 10.48 -23.31
C ARG A 53 7.53 9.43 -23.75
N MET A 54 8.51 9.07 -22.91
CA MET A 54 9.51 8.08 -23.27
C MET A 54 8.89 6.67 -23.26
N PRO A 55 8.94 5.88 -24.35
CA PRO A 55 8.28 4.57 -24.41
C PRO A 55 8.65 3.62 -23.27
N ARG A 56 9.92 3.63 -22.85
CA ARG A 56 10.40 2.81 -21.71
C ARG A 56 9.79 3.22 -20.37
N ILE A 57 9.49 4.51 -20.19
CA ILE A 57 8.88 5.04 -18.97
C ILE A 57 7.40 4.68 -18.95
N GLN A 58 6.71 4.86 -20.07
CA GLN A 58 5.31 4.47 -20.21
C GLN A 58 5.13 2.97 -19.95
N ALA A 59 5.94 2.13 -20.60
CA ALA A 59 5.90 0.68 -20.39
C ALA A 59 6.12 0.27 -18.92
N PHE A 60 7.01 0.96 -18.20
CA PHE A 60 7.23 0.70 -16.78
C PHE A 60 6.04 1.16 -15.92
N VAL A 61 5.48 2.35 -16.18
CA VAL A 61 4.30 2.84 -15.47
C VAL A 61 3.11 1.91 -15.70
N ASP A 62 2.87 1.48 -16.94
CA ASP A 62 1.81 0.54 -17.29
C ASP A 62 1.99 -0.81 -16.58
N TYR A 63 3.22 -1.33 -16.55
CA TYR A 63 3.55 -2.56 -15.83
C TYR A 63 3.27 -2.45 -14.32
N VAL A 64 3.69 -1.35 -13.69
CA VAL A 64 3.46 -1.13 -12.25
C VAL A 64 1.98 -0.89 -11.96
N ALA A 65 1.28 -0.12 -12.79
CA ALA A 65 -0.15 0.13 -12.64
C ALA A 65 -0.95 -1.16 -12.72
N ALA A 66 -0.60 -2.06 -13.65
CA ALA A 66 -1.22 -3.38 -13.74
C ALA A 66 -0.91 -4.29 -12.54
N ALA A 67 0.20 -4.07 -11.83
CA ALA A 67 0.59 -4.87 -10.67
C ALA A 67 0.05 -4.33 -9.32
N VAL A 68 -0.38 -3.06 -9.28
CA VAL A 68 -0.77 -2.35 -8.04
C VAL A 68 -2.26 -1.96 -8.04
N GLY A 69 -2.94 -1.99 -9.18
CA GLY A 69 -4.31 -1.54 -9.37
C GLY A 69 -5.44 -2.52 -9.03
N ASP A 70 -5.13 -3.64 -8.36
CA ASP A 70 -6.11 -4.61 -7.83
C ASP A 70 -6.34 -4.42 -6.31
#